data_AF-A0A6I7WQ75-F1
#
_entry.id   AF-A0A6I7WQ75-F1
#
_cell.length_a   1.000
_cell.length_b   1.000
_cell.length_c   1.000
_cell.angle_alpha   90.00
_cell.angle_beta   90.00
_cell.angle_gamma   90.00
#
_symmetry.space_group_name_H-M   'P 1'
#
loop_
_entity.id
_entity.type
_entity.pdbx_description
1 polymer ?
#
loop_
_entity_poly.entity_id
_entity_poly.type
_entity_poly.pdbx_seq_one_letter_code
_entity_poly.pdbx_strand_id
1 'polypeptide(L)' 'MSKICQVTGKRPVSGNNVSHAKNRTKRRFNPNLHHHKFWVESENRWVRLRLSAKGMRIIDKKGIDVVLAELRQRGEKV' A
#
# COMPACT_ATOMS: atom_id res chain seq x y z
N MET A 1 5.53 -2.97 12.91
CA MET A 1 5.52 -2.85 11.43
C MET A 1 4.90 -1.52 11.00
N SER A 2 5.61 -0.70 10.24
CA SER A 2 5.06 0.53 9.63
C SER A 2 3.89 0.17 8.74
N LYS A 3 2.70 0.78 8.89
CA LYS A 3 1.52 0.52 8.04
C LYS A 3 1.62 1.33 6.74
N ILE A 4 2.50 0.91 5.84
CA ILE A 4 2.80 1.58 4.56
C ILE A 4 2.47 0.66 3.39
N CYS A 5 1.80 1.20 2.38
CA CYS A 5 1.61 0.50 1.09
C CYS A 5 2.90 0.57 0.27
N GLN A 6 3.42 -0.57 -0.17
CA GLN A 6 4.69 -0.64 -0.92
C GLN A 6 4.62 0.12 -2.26
N VAL A 7 3.54 -0.06 -3.02
CA VAL A 7 3.39 0.58 -4.34
C VAL A 7 3.20 2.10 -4.21
N THR A 8 2.23 2.53 -3.40
CA THR A 8 1.80 3.94 -3.34
C THR A 8 2.49 4.78 -2.26
N GLY A 9 3.24 4.16 -1.36
CA GLY A 9 3.85 4.85 -0.22
C GLY A 9 2.85 5.40 0.81
N LYS A 10 1.55 5.13 0.69
CA LYS A 10 0.51 5.65 1.61
C LYS A 10 0.83 5.28 3.06
N ARG A 11 0.88 6.28 3.94
CA ARG A 11 1.19 6.16 5.37
C ARG A 11 -0.02 6.49 6.23
N PRO A 12 -0.05 6.06 7.50
CA PRO A 12 -1.10 6.47 8.42
C PRO A 12 -1.05 7.97 8.68
N VAL A 13 -2.22 8.59 8.76
CA VAL A 13 -2.35 10.02 9.04
C VAL A 13 -2.88 10.19 10.46
N SER A 14 -2.37 11.15 11.20
CA SER A 14 -2.89 11.53 12.52
C SER A 14 -4.07 12.49 12.36
N GLY A 15 -5.04 12.39 13.26
CA GLY A 15 -6.11 13.38 13.37
C GLY A 15 -6.96 13.13 14.60
N ASN A 16 -8.20 13.65 14.61
CA ASN A 16 -9.09 13.53 15.76
C ASN A 16 -10.42 12.88 15.37
N ASN A 17 -11.05 12.15 16.29
CA ASN A 17 -12.50 11.99 16.28
C ASN A 17 -13.10 13.30 16.79
N VAL A 18 -14.11 13.81 16.11
CA VAL A 18 -14.82 15.02 16.51
C VAL A 18 -16.27 14.61 16.77
N SER A 19 -16.74 14.80 18.01
CA SER A 19 -18.14 14.55 18.35
C SER A 19 -19.04 15.68 17.85
N HIS A 20 -20.35 15.50 17.93
CA HIS A 20 -21.34 16.56 17.66
C HIS A 20 -21.09 17.82 18.50
N ALA A 21 -20.69 17.64 19.77
CA ALA A 21 -20.30 18.73 20.67
C ALA A 21 -18.88 19.29 20.40
N LYS A 22 -18.22 18.89 19.31
CA LYS A 22 -16.83 19.23 18.95
C LYS A 22 -15.76 18.76 19.95
N ASN A 23 -16.04 17.77 20.78
CA ASN A 23 -15.02 17.15 21.63
C ASN A 23 -14.03 16.38 20.74
N ARG A 24 -12.74 16.68 20.88
CA ARG A 24 -11.66 16.13 20.05
C ARG A 24 -10.89 15.05 20.79
N THR A 25 -10.91 13.82 20.29
CA THR A 25 -10.05 12.72 20.79
C THR A 25 -9.07 12.27 19.72
N LYS A 26 -7.80 12.02 20.09
CA LYS A 26 -6.76 11.64 19.11
C LYS A 26 -7.10 10.29 18.46
N ARG A 27 -6.93 10.19 17.14
CA ARG A 27 -7.04 8.95 16.37
C ARG A 27 -5.98 8.84 15.28
N ARG A 28 -5.77 7.62 14.78
CA ARG A 28 -4.94 7.36 13.60
C ARG A 28 -5.78 6.80 12.46
N PHE A 29 -5.67 7.41 11.28
CA PHE A 29 -6.29 6.94 10.05
C PHE A 29 -5.32 5.98 9.35
N ASN A 30 -5.62 4.69 9.43
CA ASN A 30 -4.76 3.67 8.82
C ASN A 30 -5.14 3.46 7.34
N PRO A 31 -4.17 3.23 6.44
CA PRO A 31 -4.47 2.78 5.08
C PRO A 31 -5.08 1.37 5.11
N ASN A 32 -5.99 1.09 4.16
CA ASN A 32 -6.60 -0.22 3.97
C ASN A 32 -5.59 -1.21 3.37
N LEU A 33 -4.70 -1.78 4.19
CA LEU A 33 -3.59 -2.63 3.76
C LEU A 33 -3.95 -4.11 3.81
N HIS A 34 -3.65 -4.83 2.73
CA HIS A 34 -3.84 -6.26 2.55
C HIS A 34 -2.57 -6.92 2.04
N HIS A 35 -2.36 -8.19 2.39
CA HIS A 35 -1.33 -9.01 1.77
C HIS A 35 -1.93 -9.73 0.56
N HIS A 36 -1.37 -9.50 -0.62
CA HIS A 36 -1.82 -10.12 -1.86
C HIS A 36 -0.62 -10.76 -2.58
N LYS A 37 -0.86 -11.88 -3.25
CA LYS A 37 0.14 -12.56 -4.07
C LYS A 37 -0.14 -12.28 -5.54
N PHE A 38 0.90 -11.94 -6.29
CA PHE A 38 0.83 -11.75 -7.74
C PHE A 38 1.72 -12.80 -8.39
N TRP A 39 1.21 -13.42 -9.44
CA TRP A 39 2.04 -14.21 -10.33
C TRP A 39 2.81 -13.27 -11.24
N VAL A 40 4.12 -13.49 -11.34
CA VAL A 40 5.00 -12.69 -12.18
C VAL A 40 5.58 -13.61 -13.24
N GLU A 41 5.11 -13.46 -14.48
CA GLU A 41 5.51 -14.32 -15.59
C GLU A 41 6.99 -14.19 -15.91
N SER A 42 7.54 -12.97 -15.83
CA SER A 42 8.95 -12.67 -16.11
C SER A 42 9.94 -13.39 -15.17
N GLU A 43 9.52 -13.71 -13.95
CA GLU A 43 10.35 -14.37 -12.93
C GLU A 43 9.86 -15.78 -12.59
N ASN A 44 8.77 -16.23 -13.22
CA ASN A 44 8.10 -17.51 -12.96
C ASN A 44 7.87 -17.79 -11.46
N ARG A 45 7.51 -16.75 -10.68
CA ARG A 45 7.32 -16.86 -9.23
C ARG A 45 6.14 -16.05 -8.71
N TRP A 46 5.67 -16.42 -7.53
CA TRP A 46 4.71 -15.64 -6.75
C TRP A 46 5.43 -14.56 -5.94
N VAL A 47 5.01 -13.30 -6.12
CA VAL A 47 5.49 -12.17 -5.32
C VAL A 47 4.40 -11.74 -4.34
N ARG A 48 4.73 -11.72 -3.04
CA ARG A 48 3.82 -11.27 -1.99
C ARG A 48 4.05 -9.79 -1.69
N LEU A 49 3.07 -8.96 -2.00
CA LEU A 49 3.10 -7.53 -1.70
C LEU A 49 2.07 -7.16 -0.64
N ARG A 50 2.41 -6.16 0.19
CA ARG A 50 1.48 -5.50 1.10
C ARG A 50 0.98 -4.20 0.49
N LEU A 51 -0.27 -4.21 0.07
CA LEU A 51 -0.85 -3.20 -0.80
C LEU A 51 -2.10 -2.58 -0.20
N SER A 52 -2.40 -1.36 -0.63
CA SER A 52 -3.73 -0.79 -0.46
C SER A 52 -4.59 -1.07 -1.68
N ALA A 53 -5.92 -0.93 -1.56
CA ALA A 53 -6.83 -1.04 -2.71
C ALA A 53 -6.46 -0.10 -3.87
N LYS A 54 -5.92 1.09 -3.58
CA LYS A 54 -5.38 1.99 -4.63
C LYS A 54 -4.13 1.42 -5.29
N GLY A 55 -3.28 0.74 -4.53
CA GLY A 55 -2.09 0.07 -5.05
C GLY A 55 -2.44 -1.08 -6.01
N MET A 56 -3.45 -1.88 -5.65
CA MET A 56 -3.97 -2.95 -6.52
C MET A 56 -4.45 -2.39 -7.87
N ARG A 57 -5.30 -1.34 -7.86
CA ARG A 57 -5.75 -0.68 -9.11
C ARG A 57 -4.63 -0.12 -9.98
N ILE A 58 -3.52 0.29 -9.39
CA ILE A 58 -2.36 0.78 -10.16
C ILE A 58 -1.63 -0.37 -10.83
N ILE A 59 -1.49 -1.52 -10.15
CA ILE A 59 -0.94 -2.74 -10.73
C ILE A 59 -1.80 -3.19 -11.90
N ASP A 60 -3.12 -3.22 -11.74
CA ASP A 60 -4.04 -3.63 -12.81
C ASP A 60 -3.94 -2.70 -14.04
N LYS A 61 -3.72 -1.39 -13.81
CA LYS A 61 -3.62 -0.41 -14.90
C LYS A 61 -2.25 -0.42 -15.60
N LYS A 62 -1.14 -0.56 -14.86
CA LYS A 62 0.22 -0.45 -15.40
C LYS A 62 0.86 -1.78 -15.78
N GLY A 63 0.34 -2.89 -15.25
CA GLY A 63 1.01 -4.19 -15.25
C GLY A 63 1.95 -4.37 -14.06
N ILE A 64 2.18 -5.62 -13.66
CA ILE A 64 2.99 -5.96 -12.48
C ILE A 64 4.48 -5.71 -12.73
N ASP A 65 4.99 -6.00 -13.92
CA ASP A 65 6.43 -5.91 -14.24
C ASP A 65 6.95 -4.47 -14.13
N VAL A 66 6.17 -3.50 -14.65
CA VAL A 66 6.51 -2.07 -14.58
C VAL A 66 6.57 -1.61 -13.12
N VAL A 67 5.59 -2.02 -12.32
CA VAL A 67 5.53 -1.66 -10.90
C VAL A 67 6.68 -2.29 -10.11
N LEU A 68 7.08 -3.52 -10.44
CA LEU A 68 8.24 -4.17 -9.82
C LEU A 68 9.54 -3.47 -10.19
N ALA A 69 9.71 -3.02 -11.44
CA ALA A 69 10.85 -2.21 -11.84
C ALA A 69 10.90 -0.88 -11.06
N GLU A 70 9.77 -0.17 -10.94
CA GLU A 70 9.66 1.06 -10.13
C GLU A 70 9.94 0.82 -8.63
N LEU A 71 9.61 -0.36 -8.09
CA LEU A 71 9.89 -0.73 -6.70
C LEU A 71 11.38 -1.03 -6.48
N ARG A 72 12.01 -1.73 -7.42
CA ARG A 72 13.46 -2.02 -7.39
C ARG A 72 14.31 -0.77 -7.50
N GLN A 73 13.92 0.17 -8.36
CA GLN A 73 14.59 1.48 -8.48
C GLN A 73 14.54 2.28 -7.17
N ARG A 74 13.45 2.14 -6.40
CA ARG A 74 13.33 2.73 -5.06
C ARG A 74 14.12 2.00 -3.98
N GLY A 75 14.74 0.86 -4.30
CA GLY A 75 15.48 0.03 -3.35
C GLY A 75 14.60 -0.80 -2.42
N GLU A 76 13.31 -0.97 -2.72
CA GLU A 76 12.46 -1.88 -1.94
C GLU A 76 12.78 -3.35 -2.29
N LYS A 77 12.92 -4.19 -1.26
CA LYS A 77 13.15 -5.64 -1.43
C LYS A 77 11.83 -6.33 -1.77
N VAL A 78 11.79 -7.02 -2.92
CA VAL A 78 10.59 -7.69 -3.48
C VAL A 78 10.89 -9.11 -3.99
#